data_AF-A0A8T0GHP2-F1
#
_entry.id   AF-A0A8T0GHP2-F1
#
_cell.length_a   1.000
_cell.length_b   1.000
_cell.length_c   1.000
_cell.angle_alpha   90.00
_cell.angle_beta   90.00
_cell.angle_gamma   90.00
#
_symmetry.space_group_name_H-M   'P 1'
#
loop_
_entity.id
_entity.type
_entity.pdbx_description
1 polymer ?
#
loop_
_entity_poly.entity_id
_entity_poly.type
_entity_poly.pdbx_seq_one_letter_code
_entity_poly.pdbx_strand_id
1 'polypeptide(L)'
;MSTMGFPRPGDSVPIKITEYEGKTRRRKMICVVIMGVIVVITIVLVILGLTVFKARDPKVQINTISLETFSIEANSLNMSLVLDVTVHNPNREGFRHSECLTRLFYYGDPVGQATIPAGNIKSKGNECFSVRLAVEAGHRVLVNQNLPGNIVSGRLPMVATTTVAGVIKVLGVFKHHAVTTSHCDVSIFVSNATIQSFVCRHGMKI
;
A
#
# COMPACT_ATOMS: atom_id res chain seq x y z
N MET A 1 48.54 -3.55 -100.03
CA MET A 1 49.52 -3.32 -98.97
C MET A 1 49.36 -1.88 -98.51
N SER A 2 49.38 -1.64 -97.19
CA SER A 2 49.07 -0.38 -96.47
C SER A 2 47.57 -0.19 -96.14
N THR A 3 47.12 0.07 -94.92
CA THR A 3 47.67 0.00 -93.55
C THR A 3 46.44 0.00 -92.61
N MET A 4 46.33 -0.93 -91.66
CA MET A 4 45.35 -0.81 -90.55
C MET A 4 45.75 0.36 -89.65
N GLY A 5 44.88 1.36 -89.56
CA GLY A 5 45.04 2.49 -88.63
C GLY A 5 44.58 2.13 -87.22
N PHE A 6 45.48 2.26 -86.24
CA PHE A 6 45.15 2.23 -84.82
C PHE A 6 44.33 3.47 -84.41
N PRO A 7 43.32 3.35 -83.52
CA PRO A 7 42.67 4.51 -82.92
C PRO A 7 43.60 5.16 -81.88
N ARG A 8 43.59 6.50 -81.86
CA ARG A 8 44.38 7.35 -80.97
C ARG A 8 43.80 7.34 -79.54
N PRO A 9 44.63 7.46 -78.49
CA PRO A 9 44.17 7.59 -77.12
C PRO A 9 43.64 9.00 -76.90
N GLY A 10 42.34 9.13 -76.64
CA GLY A 10 41.72 10.45 -76.44
C GLY A 10 40.22 10.46 -76.10
N ASP A 11 39.51 9.34 -76.22
CA ASP A 11 38.09 9.32 -75.88
C ASP A 11 37.88 9.15 -74.38
N SER A 12 37.58 10.25 -73.70
CA SER A 12 37.05 10.24 -72.35
C SER A 12 35.68 9.54 -72.34
N VAL A 13 35.64 8.31 -71.87
CA VAL A 13 34.39 7.62 -71.53
C VAL A 13 33.70 8.44 -70.43
N PRO A 14 32.44 8.91 -70.60
CA PRO A 14 31.74 9.57 -69.53
C PRO A 14 31.45 8.55 -68.43
N ILE A 15 32.17 8.65 -67.31
CA ILE A 15 31.81 7.96 -66.08
C ILE A 15 30.46 8.53 -65.65
N LYS A 16 29.38 7.78 -65.86
CA LYS A 16 28.12 8.07 -65.18
C LYS A 16 28.36 7.87 -63.68
N ILE A 17 28.64 8.96 -62.97
CA ILE A 17 28.50 9.02 -61.52
C ILE A 17 26.99 8.98 -61.27
N THR A 18 26.42 7.79 -61.33
CA THR A 18 25.05 7.53 -60.92
C THR A 18 24.97 7.84 -59.43
N GLU A 19 24.46 9.01 -59.07
CA GLU A 19 23.40 9.18 -58.08
C GLU A 19 23.35 8.17 -56.91
N TYR A 20 24.48 7.93 -56.24
CA TYR A 20 24.56 7.06 -55.05
C TYR A 20 24.28 7.83 -53.75
N GLU A 21 24.14 9.16 -53.79
CA GLU A 21 23.85 9.99 -52.61
C GLU A 21 22.36 10.03 -52.21
N GLY A 22 21.42 9.79 -53.13
CA GLY A 22 19.99 9.82 -52.83
C GLY A 22 19.49 8.62 -52.02
N LYS A 23 20.10 7.44 -52.21
CA LYS A 23 19.66 6.16 -51.63
C LYS A 23 20.12 5.97 -50.17
N THR A 24 21.30 6.49 -49.84
CA THR A 24 21.88 6.48 -48.48
C THR A 24 21.20 7.48 -47.55
N ARG A 25 20.80 8.67 -48.04
CA ARG A 25 20.03 9.66 -47.26
C ARG A 25 18.64 9.16 -46.88
N ARG A 26 17.92 8.53 -47.81
CA ARG A 26 16.60 7.91 -47.54
C ARG A 26 16.68 6.78 -46.52
N ARG A 27 17.67 5.89 -46.62
CA ARG A 27 17.88 4.81 -45.63
C ARG A 27 18.21 5.35 -44.24
N LYS A 28 19.07 6.38 -44.15
CA LYS A 28 19.40 7.05 -42.88
C LYS A 28 18.17 7.72 -42.24
N MET A 29 17.32 8.39 -43.02
CA MET A 29 16.06 8.94 -42.50
C MET A 29 15.11 7.86 -41.99
N ILE A 30 14.97 6.75 -42.71
CA ILE A 30 14.14 5.62 -42.28
C ILE A 30 14.65 5.05 -40.95
N CYS A 31 15.96 4.89 -40.78
CA CYS A 31 16.56 4.46 -39.51
C CYS A 31 16.27 5.44 -38.36
N VAL A 32 16.37 6.75 -38.60
CA VAL A 32 16.05 7.76 -37.57
C VAL A 32 14.57 7.71 -37.18
N VAL A 33 13.66 7.55 -38.15
CA VAL A 33 12.22 7.42 -37.88
C VAL A 33 11.94 6.14 -37.09
N ILE A 34 12.51 5.00 -37.47
CA ILE A 34 12.34 3.73 -36.75
C ILE A 34 12.86 3.85 -35.31
N MET A 35 14.05 4.43 -35.11
CA MET A 35 14.60 4.67 -33.77
C MET A 35 13.70 5.60 -32.96
N GLY A 36 13.18 6.67 -33.56
CA GLY A 36 12.22 7.56 -32.91
C GLY A 36 10.95 6.83 -32.47
N VAL A 37 10.38 5.98 -33.33
CA VAL A 37 9.19 5.16 -33.01
C VAL A 37 9.49 4.21 -31.86
N ILE A 38 10.63 3.52 -31.87
CA ILE A 38 11.04 2.62 -30.78
C ILE A 38 11.16 3.38 -29.47
N VAL A 39 11.79 4.56 -29.48
CA VAL A 39 11.91 5.41 -28.27
C VAL A 39 10.54 5.83 -27.73
N VAL A 40 9.60 6.21 -28.61
CA VAL A 40 8.25 6.56 -28.17
C VAL A 40 7.54 5.35 -27.57
N ILE A 41 7.63 4.17 -28.20
CA ILE A 41 7.01 2.94 -27.68
C ILE A 41 7.59 2.57 -26.32
N THR A 42 8.92 2.64 -26.14
CA THR A 42 9.55 2.33 -24.85
C THR A 42 9.12 3.30 -23.76
N ILE A 43 9.05 4.62 -24.05
CA ILE A 43 8.54 5.62 -23.11
C ILE A 43 7.10 5.30 -22.69
N VAL A 44 6.23 4.97 -23.65
CA VAL A 44 4.83 4.60 -23.38
C VAL A 44 4.75 3.36 -22.48
N LEU A 45 5.53 2.31 -22.76
CA LEU A 45 5.56 1.10 -21.94
C LEU A 45 6.06 1.37 -20.52
N VAL A 46 7.07 2.23 -20.36
CA VAL A 46 7.57 2.63 -19.03
C VAL A 46 6.48 3.39 -18.25
N ILE A 47 5.79 4.35 -18.88
CA ILE A 47 4.70 5.08 -18.24
C ILE A 47 3.56 4.12 -17.84
N LEU A 48 3.18 3.20 -18.72
CA LEU A 48 2.17 2.18 -18.42
C LEU A 48 2.61 1.28 -17.25
N GLY A 49 3.87 0.83 -17.23
CA GLY A 49 4.42 0.06 -16.13
C GLY A 49 4.34 0.81 -14.79
N LEU A 50 4.81 2.07 -14.76
CA LEU A 50 4.80 2.87 -13.54
C LEU A 50 3.37 3.22 -13.06
N THR A 51 2.43 3.45 -13.99
CA THR A 51 1.05 3.78 -13.64
C THR A 51 0.27 2.55 -13.13
N VAL A 52 0.50 1.38 -13.73
CA VAL A 52 -0.18 0.13 -13.34
C VAL A 52 0.35 -0.43 -12.01
N PHE A 53 1.66 -0.33 -11.77
CA PHE A 53 2.32 -0.82 -10.55
C PHE A 53 2.52 0.27 -9.48
N LYS A 54 1.79 1.38 -9.58
CA LYS A 54 1.81 2.43 -8.55
C LYS A 54 1.43 1.86 -7.18
N ALA A 55 2.38 1.89 -6.25
CA ALA A 55 2.17 1.44 -4.88
C ALA A 55 1.12 2.33 -4.18
N ARG A 56 0.30 1.68 -3.34
CA ARG A 56 -0.79 2.25 -2.56
C ARG A 56 -0.74 1.67 -1.16
N ASP A 57 -1.11 2.49 -0.18
CA ASP A 57 -1.19 2.07 1.20
C ASP A 57 -2.26 0.96 1.37
N PRO A 58 -2.01 -0.09 2.18
CA PRO A 58 -3.02 -1.08 2.51
C PRO A 58 -4.19 -0.42 3.25
N LYS A 59 -5.37 -1.02 3.20
CA LYS A 59 -6.54 -0.53 3.92
C LYS A 59 -6.85 -1.49 5.07
N VAL A 60 -6.86 -0.97 6.29
CA VAL A 60 -7.26 -1.72 7.48
C VAL A 60 -8.72 -1.40 7.75
N GLN A 61 -9.56 -2.41 7.93
CA GLN A 61 -10.97 -2.27 8.27
C GLN A 61 -11.26 -3.09 9.51
N ILE A 62 -12.03 -2.55 10.45
CA ILE A 62 -12.55 -3.32 11.58
C ILE A 62 -13.99 -3.69 11.27
N ASN A 63 -14.26 -4.98 11.16
CA ASN A 63 -15.54 -5.51 10.73
C ASN A 63 -16.51 -5.61 11.90
N THR A 64 -16.02 -6.10 13.03
CA THR A 64 -16.80 -6.35 14.24
C THR A 64 -15.95 -6.07 15.47
N ILE A 65 -16.63 -5.71 16.56
CA ILE A 65 -16.05 -5.65 17.89
C ILE A 65 -17.03 -6.37 18.81
N SER A 66 -16.54 -7.36 19.55
CA SER A 66 -17.31 -8.07 20.57
C SER A 66 -16.64 -7.96 21.92
N LEU A 67 -17.45 -7.94 22.97
CA LEU A 67 -17.00 -7.96 24.35
C LEU A 67 -17.16 -9.39 24.87
N GLU A 68 -16.05 -10.06 25.19
CA GLU A 68 -16.05 -11.42 25.74
C GLU A 68 -16.24 -11.41 27.26
N THR A 69 -15.51 -10.52 27.94
CA THR A 69 -15.58 -10.38 29.39
C THR A 69 -15.62 -8.91 29.78
N PHE A 70 -16.31 -8.60 30.86
CA PHE A 70 -16.39 -7.28 31.44
C PHE A 70 -16.74 -7.40 32.92
N SER A 71 -15.89 -6.86 33.78
CA SER A 71 -16.11 -6.75 35.21
C SER A 71 -15.60 -5.40 35.67
N ILE A 72 -16.45 -4.70 36.43
CA ILE A 72 -16.06 -3.51 37.17
C ILE A 72 -16.25 -3.82 38.64
N GLU A 73 -15.15 -3.84 39.36
CA GLU A 73 -15.11 -3.96 40.81
C GLU A 73 -14.62 -2.63 41.40
N ALA A 74 -14.75 -2.46 42.72
CA ALA A 74 -14.41 -1.21 43.40
C ALA A 74 -12.99 -0.70 43.09
N ASN A 75 -12.06 -1.60 42.75
CA ASN A 75 -10.66 -1.29 42.53
C ASN A 75 -10.04 -1.93 41.27
N SER A 76 -10.86 -2.43 40.33
CA SER A 76 -10.36 -2.99 39.07
C SER A 76 -11.40 -2.96 37.98
N LEU A 77 -10.96 -2.68 36.75
CA LEU A 77 -11.77 -2.86 35.55
C LEU A 77 -11.08 -3.89 34.66
N ASN A 78 -11.74 -5.03 34.48
CA ASN A 78 -11.21 -6.13 33.68
C ASN A 78 -12.14 -6.35 32.50
N MET A 79 -11.60 -6.39 31.29
CA MET A 79 -12.41 -6.71 30.12
C MET A 79 -11.58 -7.32 29.00
N SER A 80 -12.23 -8.12 28.17
CA SER A 80 -11.66 -8.72 26.96
C SER A 80 -12.49 -8.32 25.76
N LEU A 81 -11.85 -7.74 24.76
CA LEU A 81 -12.44 -7.33 23.50
C LEU A 81 -11.88 -8.20 22.38
N VAL A 82 -12.74 -8.63 21.46
CA VAL A 82 -12.32 -9.31 20.24
C VAL A 82 -12.69 -8.47 19.04
N LEU A 83 -11.71 -8.18 18.20
CA LEU A 83 -11.86 -7.36 17.01
C LEU A 83 -11.55 -8.21 15.80
N ASP A 84 -12.48 -8.28 14.85
CA ASP A 84 -12.19 -8.85 13.54
C ASP A 84 -11.69 -7.74 12.62
N VAL A 85 -10.42 -7.83 12.26
CA VAL A 85 -9.72 -6.83 11.45
C VAL A 85 -9.41 -7.42 10.08
N THR A 86 -9.88 -6.77 9.03
CA THR A 86 -9.52 -7.10 7.65
C THR A 86 -8.47 -6.13 7.14
N VAL A 87 -7.35 -6.66 6.65
CA VAL A 87 -6.35 -5.87 5.93
C VAL A 87 -6.46 -6.17 4.44
N HIS A 88 -6.83 -5.15 3.66
CA HIS A 88 -6.91 -5.22 2.21
C HIS A 88 -5.64 -4.66 1.58
N ASN A 89 -5.03 -5.42 0.67
CA ASN A 89 -3.93 -4.98 -0.17
C ASN A 89 -4.46 -4.50 -1.54
N PRO A 90 -4.53 -3.19 -1.81
CA PRO A 90 -4.98 -2.69 -3.11
C PRO A 90 -3.91 -2.79 -4.21
N ASN A 91 -2.69 -3.27 -3.91
CA ASN A 91 -1.59 -3.35 -4.86
C ASN A 91 -1.69 -4.58 -5.76
N ARG A 92 -1.08 -4.50 -6.95
CA ARG A 92 -0.94 -5.64 -7.87
C ARG A 92 0.19 -6.61 -7.48
N GLU A 93 0.94 -6.26 -6.45
CA GLU A 93 2.01 -7.05 -5.88
C GLU A 93 1.71 -7.39 -4.42
N GLY A 94 2.38 -8.41 -3.90
CA GLY A 94 2.23 -8.83 -2.51
C GLY A 94 2.65 -7.74 -1.52
N PHE A 95 1.89 -7.59 -0.45
CA PHE A 95 2.20 -6.72 0.67
C PHE A 95 2.68 -7.56 1.85
N ARG A 96 3.97 -7.48 2.15
CA ARG A 96 4.56 -8.18 3.28
C ARG A 96 4.57 -7.26 4.49
N HIS A 97 3.77 -7.58 5.50
CA HIS A 97 3.66 -6.77 6.71
C HIS A 97 4.54 -7.31 7.83
N SER A 98 5.03 -6.39 8.66
CA SER A 98 5.61 -6.73 9.96
C SER A 98 4.51 -7.11 10.94
N GLU A 99 4.89 -7.33 12.20
CA GLU A 99 3.92 -7.45 13.28
C GLU A 99 3.00 -6.23 13.29
N CYS A 100 1.69 -6.48 13.29
CA CYS A 100 0.69 -5.42 13.39
C CYS A 100 0.39 -5.20 14.86
N LEU A 101 0.24 -3.94 15.28
CA LEU A 101 0.01 -3.59 16.67
C LEU A 101 -1.37 -2.95 16.82
N THR A 102 -2.22 -3.58 17.63
CA THR A 102 -3.49 -3.01 18.08
C THR A 102 -3.33 -2.54 19.51
N ARG A 103 -3.70 -1.29 19.81
CA ARG A 103 -3.69 -0.71 21.15
C ARG A 103 -5.07 -0.17 21.50
N LEU A 104 -5.47 -0.34 22.74
CA LEU A 104 -6.68 0.23 23.30
C LEU A 104 -6.35 1.35 24.27
N PHE A 105 -7.10 2.43 24.19
CA PHE A 105 -6.92 3.62 25.00
C PHE A 105 -8.20 4.03 25.71
N TYR A 106 -8.05 4.51 26.94
CA TYR A 106 -9.08 5.21 27.69
C TYR A 106 -8.61 6.64 27.95
N TYR A 107 -9.26 7.64 27.34
CA TYR A 107 -8.86 9.06 27.40
C TYR A 107 -7.35 9.32 27.17
N GLY A 108 -6.73 8.57 26.26
CA GLY A 108 -5.31 8.72 25.91
C GLY A 108 -4.35 7.84 26.72
N ASP A 109 -4.80 7.22 27.81
CA ASP A 109 -4.01 6.23 28.54
C ASP A 109 -4.10 4.86 27.86
N PRO A 110 -2.97 4.19 27.56
CA PRO A 110 -3.00 2.84 27.02
C PRO A 110 -3.44 1.85 28.10
N VAL A 111 -4.44 1.04 27.78
CA VAL A 111 -5.07 0.09 28.72
C VAL A 111 -4.97 -1.37 28.27
N GLY A 112 -4.59 -1.60 27.01
CA GLY A 112 -4.41 -2.94 26.47
C GLY A 112 -3.71 -2.90 25.11
N GLN A 113 -3.10 -4.02 24.73
CA GLN A 113 -2.48 -4.17 23.41
C GLN A 113 -2.52 -5.62 22.96
N ALA A 114 -2.50 -5.82 21.64
CA ALA A 114 -2.42 -7.12 21.01
C ALA A 114 -1.63 -7.01 19.71
N THR A 115 -0.96 -8.09 19.34
CA THR A 115 -0.12 -8.16 18.14
C THR A 115 -0.59 -9.26 17.21
N ILE A 116 -0.60 -8.95 15.91
CA ILE A 116 -0.77 -9.95 14.84
C ILE A 116 0.63 -10.25 14.29
N PRO A 117 1.03 -11.52 14.16
CA PRO A 117 2.35 -11.89 13.64
C PRO A 117 2.56 -11.40 12.21
N ALA A 118 3.83 -11.26 11.82
CA ALA A 118 4.21 -10.85 10.47
C ALA A 118 3.70 -11.86 9.41
N GLY A 119 3.28 -11.34 8.26
CA GLY A 119 2.60 -12.12 7.22
C GLY A 119 2.71 -11.50 5.83
N ASN A 120 2.01 -12.08 4.87
CA ASN A 120 2.06 -11.63 3.48
C ASN A 120 0.70 -11.72 2.81
N ILE A 121 0.15 -10.56 2.47
CA ILE A 121 -1.13 -10.43 1.79
C ILE A 121 -0.89 -10.43 0.29
N LYS A 122 -1.54 -11.38 -0.41
CA LYS A 122 -1.43 -11.52 -1.87
C LYS A 122 -1.87 -10.25 -2.60
N SER A 123 -1.47 -10.15 -3.87
CA SER A 123 -1.95 -9.12 -4.80
C SER A 123 -3.47 -9.02 -4.79
N LYS A 124 -4.00 -7.80 -4.63
CA LYS A 124 -5.45 -7.53 -4.55
C LYS A 124 -6.20 -8.33 -3.47
N GLY A 125 -5.47 -8.93 -2.52
CA GLY A 125 -6.01 -9.84 -1.52
C GLY A 125 -6.48 -9.14 -0.25
N ASN A 126 -7.20 -9.91 0.57
CA ASN A 126 -7.59 -9.56 1.92
C ASN A 126 -7.06 -10.63 2.87
N GLU A 127 -6.68 -10.21 4.07
CA GLU A 127 -6.40 -11.13 5.17
C GLU A 127 -7.19 -10.67 6.39
N CYS A 128 -7.88 -11.61 7.03
CA CYS A 128 -8.71 -11.36 8.21
C CYS A 128 -7.99 -11.88 9.45
N PHE A 129 -7.95 -11.06 10.48
CA PHE A 129 -7.31 -11.36 11.75
C PHE A 129 -8.31 -11.18 12.88
N SER A 130 -8.42 -12.17 13.75
CA SER A 130 -9.16 -12.04 15.00
C SER A 130 -8.19 -11.62 16.10
N VAL A 131 -8.37 -10.41 16.63
CA VAL A 131 -7.46 -9.78 17.58
C VAL A 131 -8.13 -9.72 18.93
N ARG A 132 -7.55 -10.42 19.92
CA ARG A 132 -8.01 -10.36 21.31
C ARG A 132 -7.23 -9.30 22.09
N LEU A 133 -7.93 -8.28 22.56
CA LEU A 133 -7.42 -7.25 23.46
C LEU A 133 -7.88 -7.57 24.87
N ALA A 134 -6.97 -8.07 25.70
CA ALA A 134 -7.18 -8.14 27.13
C ALA A 134 -6.82 -6.80 27.77
N VAL A 135 -7.69 -6.32 28.64
CA VAL A 135 -7.49 -5.11 29.41
C VAL A 135 -7.54 -5.50 30.87
N GLU A 136 -6.36 -5.45 31.47
CA GLU A 136 -6.19 -5.42 32.91
C GLU A 136 -6.03 -3.95 33.27
N ALA A 137 -7.15 -3.26 33.42
CA ALA A 137 -7.11 -1.88 33.84
C ALA A 137 -6.77 -1.84 35.32
N GLY A 138 -5.46 -1.76 35.60
CA GLY A 138 -4.94 -1.41 36.90
C GLY A 138 -5.27 0.04 37.28
N HIS A 139 -4.50 0.60 38.20
CA HIS A 139 -4.77 1.90 38.83
C HIS A 139 -5.01 3.07 37.84
N ARG A 140 -4.42 3.03 36.63
CA ARG A 140 -4.48 4.13 35.64
C ARG A 140 -5.87 4.50 35.15
N VAL A 141 -6.74 3.52 34.88
CA VAL A 141 -8.11 3.81 34.44
C VAL A 141 -8.98 4.30 35.60
N LEU A 142 -8.73 3.77 36.79
CA LEU A 142 -9.49 4.09 38.00
C LEU A 142 -9.23 5.52 38.50
N VAL A 143 -8.00 6.02 38.31
CA VAL A 143 -7.62 7.39 38.68
C VAL A 143 -8.06 8.42 37.65
N ASN A 144 -8.53 7.98 36.47
CA ASN A 144 -9.01 8.90 35.47
C ASN A 144 -10.30 9.58 35.94
N GLN A 145 -10.26 10.91 36.00
CA GLN A 145 -11.36 11.76 36.45
C GLN A 145 -12.68 11.58 35.70
N ASN A 146 -12.65 11.03 34.48
CA ASN A 146 -13.85 10.81 33.67
C ASN A 146 -14.57 9.50 34.02
N LEU A 147 -13.91 8.55 34.70
CA LEU A 147 -14.47 7.22 34.96
C LEU A 147 -15.78 7.27 35.76
N PRO A 148 -15.90 8.04 36.87
CA PRO A 148 -17.15 8.10 37.63
C PRO A 148 -18.32 8.62 36.79
N GLY A 149 -18.11 9.67 36.00
CA GLY A 149 -19.13 10.23 35.10
C GLY A 149 -19.54 9.24 34.00
N ASN A 150 -18.59 8.43 33.53
CA ASN A 150 -18.83 7.43 32.49
C ASN A 150 -19.62 6.22 33.04
N ILE A 151 -19.36 5.82 34.29
CA ILE A 151 -20.16 4.81 34.99
C ILE A 151 -21.59 5.31 35.22
N VAL A 152 -21.76 6.54 35.73
CA VAL A 152 -23.08 7.14 35.99
C VAL A 152 -23.89 7.33 34.70
N SER A 153 -23.24 7.74 33.61
CA SER A 153 -23.88 7.83 32.29
C SER A 153 -24.10 6.46 31.61
N GLY A 154 -23.56 5.39 32.20
CA GLY A 154 -23.67 4.02 31.71
C GLY A 154 -22.87 3.74 30.44
N ARG A 155 -21.95 4.63 30.03
CA ARG A 155 -21.17 4.50 28.80
C ARG A 155 -19.69 4.62 29.06
N LEU A 156 -18.94 3.67 28.54
CA LEU A 156 -17.49 3.65 28.65
C LEU A 156 -16.87 3.80 27.24
N PRO A 157 -16.54 5.05 26.84
CA PRO A 157 -15.89 5.34 25.57
C PRO A 157 -14.42 4.95 25.60
N MET A 158 -13.96 4.31 24.53
CA MET A 158 -12.58 3.89 24.33
C MET A 158 -12.15 4.12 22.89
N VAL A 159 -10.84 4.13 22.66
CA VAL A 159 -10.28 4.25 21.32
C VAL A 159 -9.38 3.06 21.04
N ALA A 160 -9.69 2.29 20.01
CA ALA A 160 -8.82 1.24 19.49
C ALA A 160 -8.04 1.76 18.28
N THR A 161 -6.72 1.59 18.30
CA THR A 161 -5.86 1.93 17.15
C THR A 161 -5.14 0.69 16.65
N THR A 162 -5.26 0.39 15.36
CA THR A 162 -4.53 -0.72 14.73
C THR A 162 -3.54 -0.15 13.73
N THR A 163 -2.26 -0.49 13.91
CA THR A 163 -1.18 -0.06 13.02
C THR A 163 -0.65 -1.24 12.25
N VAL A 164 -0.62 -1.11 10.92
CA VAL A 164 -0.08 -2.12 9.99
C VAL A 164 1.02 -1.48 9.18
N ALA A 165 2.24 -1.99 9.32
CA ALA A 165 3.42 -1.54 8.59
C ALA A 165 3.97 -2.67 7.72
N GLY A 166 4.54 -2.34 6.57
CA GLY A 166 5.08 -3.35 5.68
C GLY A 166 5.76 -2.82 4.43
N VAL A 167 6.08 -3.74 3.54
CA VAL A 167 6.81 -3.47 2.30
C VAL A 167 6.05 -4.06 1.11
N ILE A 168 5.90 -3.23 0.07
CA ILE A 168 5.39 -3.60 -1.25
C ILE A 168 6.57 -3.62 -2.21
N LYS A 169 6.73 -4.70 -2.99
CA LYS A 169 7.68 -4.71 -4.10
C LYS A 169 7.00 -4.16 -5.35
N VAL A 170 7.63 -3.22 -6.04
CA VAL A 170 7.16 -2.64 -7.30
C VAL A 170 8.11 -3.12 -8.40
N LEU A 171 7.57 -3.80 -9.41
CA LEU A 171 8.33 -4.40 -10.53
C LEU A 171 9.45 -5.36 -10.08
N GLY A 172 9.33 -5.95 -8.89
CA GLY A 172 10.32 -6.88 -8.31
C GLY A 172 11.60 -6.24 -7.76
N VAL A 173 11.95 -5.02 -8.19
CA VAL A 173 13.20 -4.32 -7.81
C VAL A 173 13.00 -3.24 -6.76
N PHE A 174 11.95 -2.43 -6.87
CA PHE A 174 11.77 -1.28 -5.97
C PHE A 174 10.97 -1.68 -4.74
N LYS A 175 11.44 -1.30 -3.55
CA LYS A 175 10.72 -1.50 -2.29
C LYS A 175 10.05 -0.20 -1.89
N HIS A 176 8.76 -0.28 -1.60
CA HIS A 176 7.99 0.83 -1.06
C HIS A 176 7.50 0.47 0.34
N HIS A 177 7.81 1.33 1.31
CA HIS A 177 7.32 1.19 2.68
C HIS A 177 5.92 1.77 2.77
N ALA A 178 4.98 0.99 3.26
CA ALA A 178 3.60 1.40 3.47
C ALA A 178 3.24 1.21 4.94
N VAL A 179 2.60 2.23 5.52
CA VAL A 179 2.11 2.22 6.89
C VAL A 179 0.69 2.76 6.88
N THR A 180 -0.23 2.00 7.47
CA THR A 180 -1.62 2.39 7.63
C THR A 180 -2.05 2.21 9.07
N THR A 181 -2.72 3.22 9.59
CA THR A 181 -3.35 3.18 10.91
C THR A 181 -4.86 3.33 10.77
N SER A 182 -5.62 2.54 11.54
CA SER A 182 -7.06 2.71 11.75
C SER A 182 -7.31 3.21 13.17
N HIS A 183 -8.22 4.16 13.32
CA HIS A 183 -8.71 4.66 14.60
C HIS A 183 -10.18 4.34 14.74
N CYS A 184 -10.57 3.65 15.80
CA CYS A 184 -11.94 3.26 16.06
C CYS A 184 -12.38 3.75 17.43
N ASP A 185 -13.38 4.63 17.43
CA ASP A 185 -14.09 5.03 18.63
C ASP A 185 -15.06 3.91 19.00
N VAL A 186 -14.96 3.38 20.21
CA VAL A 186 -15.77 2.26 20.72
C VAL A 186 -16.55 2.73 21.93
N SER A 187 -17.87 2.53 21.94
CA SER A 187 -18.73 2.82 23.09
C SER A 187 -19.22 1.51 23.69
N ILE A 188 -18.87 1.26 24.95
CA ILE A 188 -19.33 0.09 25.72
C ILE A 188 -20.46 0.53 26.65
N PHE A 189 -21.56 -0.23 26.66
CA PHE A 189 -22.64 -0.02 27.62
C PHE A 189 -22.36 -0.82 28.90
N VAL A 190 -22.28 -0.11 30.02
CA VAL A 190 -21.75 -0.66 31.28
C VAL A 190 -22.74 -1.61 31.95
N SER A 191 -24.04 -1.32 31.87
CA SER A 191 -25.07 -2.06 32.63
C SER A 191 -25.31 -3.49 32.15
N ASN A 192 -25.11 -3.75 30.86
CA ASN A 192 -25.32 -5.06 30.24
C ASN A 192 -24.05 -5.63 29.59
N ALA A 193 -22.91 -4.93 29.72
CA ALA A 193 -21.64 -5.33 29.14
C ALA A 193 -21.71 -5.62 27.62
N THR A 194 -22.26 -4.70 26.82
CA THR A 194 -22.31 -4.86 25.36
C THR A 194 -21.65 -3.70 24.62
N ILE A 195 -21.20 -3.96 23.39
CA ILE A 195 -20.80 -2.90 22.48
C ILE A 195 -22.06 -2.15 22.02
N GLN A 196 -22.13 -0.86 22.34
CA GLN A 196 -23.23 0.01 21.91
C GLN A 196 -23.05 0.41 20.45
N SER A 197 -21.85 0.87 20.11
CA SER A 197 -21.48 1.29 18.76
C SER A 197 -19.97 1.38 18.62
N PHE A 198 -19.49 1.33 17.39
CA PHE A 198 -18.12 1.67 17.06
C PHE A 198 -18.06 2.40 15.72
N VAL A 199 -17.15 3.37 15.61
CA VAL A 199 -16.95 4.17 14.39
C VAL A 199 -15.47 4.18 14.05
N CYS A 200 -15.13 3.63 12.89
CA CYS A 200 -13.75 3.49 12.44
C CYS A 200 -13.41 4.47 11.32
N ARG A 201 -12.23 5.07 11.43
CA ARG A 201 -11.64 5.97 10.45
C ARG A 201 -10.31 5.40 9.97
N HIS A 202 -10.11 5.42 8.65
CA HIS A 202 -8.91 4.89 8.00
C HIS A 202 -7.96 6.03 7.62
N GLY A 203 -6.65 5.78 7.69
CA GLY A 203 -5.67 6.59 6.97
C GLY A 203 -5.22 7.87 7.68
N MET A 204 -5.27 7.91 9.01
CA MET A 204 -4.55 8.96 9.73
C MET A 204 -3.05 8.69 9.60
N LYS A 205 -2.40 9.43 8.69
CA LYS A 205 -0.95 9.61 8.71
C LYS A 205 -0.68 10.61 9.84
N ILE A 206 -0.09 10.13 10.93
CA ILE A 206 0.50 10.99 11.96
C ILE A 206 1.84 11.48 11.45
#